data_AF-A0AAW2X5Z3-F1
#
_entry.id   AF-A0AAW2X5Z3-F1
#
_cell.length_a   1.000
_cell.length_b   1.000
_cell.length_c   1.000
_cell.angle_alpha   90.00
_cell.angle_beta   90.00
_cell.angle_gamma   90.00
#
_symmetry.space_group_name_H-M   'P 1'
#
loop_
_entity.id
_entity.type
_entity.pdbx_description
1 polymer ?
#
loop_
_entity_poly.entity_id
_entity_poly.type
_entity_poly.pdbx_seq_one_letter_code
_entity_poly.pdbx_strand_id
1 'polypeptide(L)'
;MRRNPGSTVVLKLTDSDEVQPTSSGLYVCFEACKQDFKQCRGVIGIDGCFLKGPQGGNLLTAVRVDPNNAMYPIAYAIVANENKDSWVWFLSLLQSDLELDEKICLDLYK
;
A
#
# COMPACT_ATOMS: atom_id res chain seq x y z
N MET A 1 19.61 14.26 -6.83
CA MET A 1 18.49 13.56 -6.17
C MET A 1 19.06 12.39 -5.38
N ARG A 2 18.96 12.37 -4.05
CA ARG A 2 19.39 11.22 -3.25
C ARG A 2 18.28 10.17 -3.29
N ARG A 3 18.62 8.91 -3.58
CA ARG A 3 17.67 7.78 -3.54
C ARG A 3 17.45 7.37 -2.08
N ASN A 4 16.36 6.65 -1.80
CA ASN A 4 16.13 5.98 -0.52
C ASN A 4 16.35 4.46 -0.70
N PRO A 5 17.59 3.95 -0.52
CA PRO A 5 17.88 2.52 -0.67
C PRO A 5 16.98 1.66 0.25
N GLY A 6 16.58 0.48 -0.21
CA GLY A 6 15.66 -0.42 0.52
C GLY A 6 14.17 -0.15 0.30
N SER A 7 13.81 1.01 -0.28
CA SER A 7 12.42 1.30 -0.64
C SER A 7 11.94 0.41 -1.77
N THR A 8 10.69 -0.04 -1.68
CA THR A 8 10.02 -0.86 -2.69
C THR A 8 9.15 0.04 -3.57
N VAL A 9 9.30 -0.10 -4.89
CA VAL A 9 8.40 0.49 -5.88
C VAL A 9 8.04 -0.59 -6.89
N VAL A 10 6.76 -0.94 -6.99
CA VAL A 10 6.28 -1.97 -7.92
C VAL A 10 5.30 -1.35 -8.89
N LEU A 11 5.56 -1.54 -10.18
CA LEU A 11 4.63 -1.22 -11.25
C LEU A 11 4.01 -2.52 -11.76
N LYS A 12 2.69 -2.64 -11.59
CA LYS A 12 1.88 -3.67 -12.22
C LYS A 12 1.34 -3.09 -13.52
N LEU A 13 1.88 -3.57 -14.63
CA LEU A 13 1.42 -3.24 -15.97
C LEU A 13 0.57 -4.39 -16.50
N THR A 14 -0.38 -4.07 -17.36
CA THR A 14 -1.13 -5.05 -18.15
C THR A 14 -0.92 -4.74 -19.62
N ASP A 15 -0.70 -5.76 -20.42
CA ASP A 15 -0.45 -5.67 -21.86
C ASP A 15 -1.72 -5.38 -22.69
N SER A 16 -2.77 -4.84 -22.07
CA SER A 16 -4.06 -4.63 -22.71
C SER A 16 -4.10 -3.29 -23.44
N ASP A 17 -4.46 -3.29 -24.74
CA ASP A 17 -4.81 -2.10 -25.54
C ASP A 17 -6.12 -1.40 -25.07
N GLU A 18 -6.62 -1.75 -23.89
CA GLU A 18 -7.84 -1.18 -23.32
C GLU A 18 -7.60 0.23 -22.78
N VAL A 19 -8.60 1.10 -23.00
CA VAL A 19 -8.60 2.50 -22.53
C VAL A 19 -8.48 2.60 -21.01
N GLN A 20 -8.84 1.55 -20.25
CA GLN A 20 -8.62 1.46 -18.81
C GLN A 20 -8.12 0.06 -18.39
N PRO A 21 -6.81 -0.12 -18.20
CA PRO A 21 -6.24 -1.39 -17.79
C PRO A 21 -6.70 -1.76 -16.37
N THR A 22 -7.63 -2.72 -16.28
CA THR A 22 -8.33 -3.13 -15.05
C THR A 22 -7.42 -3.67 -13.96
N SER A 23 -6.21 -4.11 -14.30
CA SER A 23 -5.25 -4.67 -13.34
C SER A 23 -3.97 -3.85 -13.19
N SER A 24 -3.92 -2.61 -13.69
CA SER A 24 -2.74 -1.75 -13.54
C SER A 24 -2.63 -1.18 -12.12
N GLY A 25 -1.41 -0.98 -11.65
CA GLY A 25 -1.16 -0.38 -10.35
C GLY A 25 0.28 0.04 -10.08
N LEU A 26 0.43 0.97 -9.15
CA LEU A 26 1.70 1.42 -8.59
C LEU A 26 1.66 1.17 -7.09
N TYR A 27 2.66 0.51 -6.54
CA TYR A 27 2.85 0.36 -5.09
C TYR A 27 4.15 1.03 -4.67
N VAL A 28 4.13 1.70 -3.51
CA VAL A 28 5.30 2.36 -2.92
C VAL A 28 5.35 2.09 -1.42
N CYS A 29 6.53 1.68 -0.93
CA CYS A 29 6.81 1.53 0.50
C CYS A 29 8.26 1.96 0.79
N PHE A 30 8.43 2.95 1.66
CA PHE A 30 9.74 3.53 1.94
C PHE A 30 10.49 2.73 3.00
N GLU A 31 11.81 2.57 2.80
CA GLU A 31 12.67 1.85 3.76
C GLU A 31 12.55 2.41 5.19
N ALA A 32 12.52 3.74 5.31
CA ALA A 32 12.37 4.40 6.61
C ALA A 32 11.08 3.96 7.33
N CYS A 33 9.97 3.80 6.59
CA CYS A 33 8.70 3.34 7.14
C CYS A 33 8.75 1.86 7.56
N LYS A 34 9.45 1.01 6.80
CA LYS A 34 9.66 -0.40 7.17
C LYS A 34 10.45 -0.52 8.47
N GLN A 35 11.55 0.22 8.59
CA GLN A 35 12.40 0.20 9.78
C GLN A 35 11.69 0.76 11.02
N ASP A 36 10.93 1.84 10.85
CA ASP A 36 10.15 2.44 11.93
C ASP A 36 8.99 1.53 12.37
N PHE A 37 8.39 0.78 11.44
CA PHE A 37 7.39 -0.23 11.77
C PHE A 37 7.94 -1.28 12.75
N LYS A 38 9.14 -1.81 12.46
CA LYS A 38 9.81 -2.84 13.30
C LYS A 38 10.14 -2.38 14.71
N GLN A 39 10.29 -1.08 14.95
CA GLN A 39 10.73 -0.54 16.25
C GLN A 39 9.59 -0.18 17.20
N CYS A 40 8.34 -0.17 16.72
CA CYS A 40 7.20 0.38 17.45
C CYS A 40 6.01 -0.60 17.46
N ARG A 41 4.88 -0.24 18.08
CA ARG A 41 3.69 -1.10 18.19
C ARG A 41 3.16 -1.53 16.80
N GLY A 42 2.95 -2.83 16.60
CA GLY A 42 2.53 -3.43 15.32
C GLY A 42 1.04 -3.24 14.97
N VAL A 43 0.52 -2.00 15.04
CA VAL A 43 -0.86 -1.68 14.63
C VAL A 43 -0.80 -0.89 13.31
N ILE A 44 -1.55 -1.34 12.31
CA ILE A 44 -1.61 -0.74 10.97
C ILE A 44 -3.08 -0.54 10.61
N GLY A 45 -3.52 0.68 10.36
CA GLY A 45 -4.80 0.97 9.71
C GLY A 45 -4.70 0.76 8.20
N ILE A 46 -5.76 0.26 7.56
CA ILE A 46 -5.80 0.11 6.10
C ILE A 46 -7.07 0.78 5.59
N ASP A 47 -6.95 1.56 4.52
CA ASP A 47 -8.08 2.30 3.92
C ASP A 47 -7.95 2.38 2.39
N GLY A 48 -9.08 2.57 1.71
CA GLY A 48 -9.20 2.72 0.26
C GLY A 48 -10.04 3.95 -0.08
N CYS A 49 -9.59 4.78 -1.02
CA CYS A 49 -10.39 5.92 -1.48
C CYS A 49 -10.29 6.20 -2.98
N PHE A 50 -11.37 6.75 -3.55
CA PHE A 50 -11.44 7.11 -4.96
C PHE A 50 -10.60 8.35 -5.26
N LEU A 51 -9.74 8.26 -6.27
CA LEU A 51 -8.98 9.40 -6.79
C LEU A 51 -9.84 10.21 -7.76
N LYS A 52 -9.96 11.51 -7.50
CA LYS A 52 -10.61 12.46 -8.40
C LYS A 52 -9.58 13.02 -9.36
N GLY A 53 -9.61 12.59 -10.61
CA GLY A 53 -8.73 13.07 -11.67
C GLY A 53 -9.10 12.47 -13.02
N PRO A 54 -8.50 12.97 -14.12
CA PRO A 54 -8.80 12.48 -15.47
C PRO A 54 -8.55 10.98 -15.66
N GLN A 55 -7.57 10.42 -14.94
CA GLN A 55 -7.26 8.99 -14.98
C GLN A 55 -8.08 8.14 -14.00
N GLY A 56 -8.83 8.77 -13.07
CA GLY A 56 -9.54 8.06 -12.01
C GLY A 56 -8.62 7.22 -11.13
N GLY A 57 -9.10 6.04 -10.72
CA GLY A 57 -8.37 5.08 -9.91
C GLY A 57 -8.73 5.13 -8.42
N ASN A 58 -8.09 4.24 -7.67
CA ASN A 58 -8.28 4.07 -6.23
C ASN A 58 -6.92 4.11 -5.54
N LEU A 59 -6.85 4.84 -4.44
CA LEU A 59 -5.69 4.89 -3.55
C LEU A 59 -5.95 3.93 -2.40
N LEU A 60 -5.15 2.87 -2.32
CA LEU A 60 -5.09 1.99 -1.17
C LEU A 60 -3.94 2.45 -0.28
N THR A 61 -4.14 2.53 1.03
CA THR A 61 -3.10 2.96 1.96
C THR A 61 -3.05 2.11 3.21
N ALA A 62 -1.84 1.86 3.68
CA ALA A 62 -1.56 1.33 5.01
C ALA A 62 -0.99 2.48 5.84
N VAL A 63 -1.66 2.83 6.93
CA VAL A 63 -1.32 3.92 7.84
C VAL A 63 -0.96 3.39 9.21
N ARG A 64 -0.16 4.15 9.94
CA ARG A 64 0.18 3.87 11.33
C ARG A 64 0.06 5.12 12.17
N VAL A 65 -0.18 4.89 13.47
CA VAL A 65 -0.13 5.91 14.51
C VAL A 65 1.23 5.81 15.22
N ASP A 66 1.99 6.91 15.23
CA ASP A 66 3.25 6.99 15.96
C ASP A 66 3.01 7.17 17.48
N PRO A 67 4.06 7.12 18.33
CA PRO A 67 3.92 7.37 19.77
C PRO A 67 3.39 8.76 20.15
N ASN A 68 3.38 9.72 19.21
CA ASN A 68 2.84 11.08 19.40
C ASN A 68 1.39 11.20 18.90
N ASN A 69 0.71 10.08 18.62
CA ASN A 69 -0.63 10.02 18.03
C ASN A 69 -0.74 10.66 16.63
N ALA A 70 0.37 10.83 15.92
CA ALA A 70 0.37 11.29 14.53
C ALA A 70 0.18 10.09 13.59
N MET A 71 -0.69 10.26 12.59
CA MET A 71 -0.87 9.26 11.54
C MET A 71 0.07 9.52 10.36
N TYR A 72 0.70 8.46 9.84
CA TYR A 72 1.53 8.54 8.63
C TYR A 72 1.35 7.27 7.76
N PRO A 73 1.43 7.42 6.42
CA PRO A 73 1.38 6.28 5.53
C PRO A 73 2.68 5.48 5.59
N ILE A 74 2.57 4.17 5.77
CA ILE A 74 3.67 3.21 5.65
C ILE A 74 3.88 2.82 4.19
N ALA A 75 2.78 2.47 3.52
CA ALA A 75 2.75 2.12 2.12
C ALA A 75 1.47 2.63 1.48
N TYR A 76 1.51 2.83 0.16
CA TYR A 76 0.32 3.14 -0.61
C TYR A 76 0.39 2.50 -2.00
N ALA A 77 -0.78 2.24 -2.56
CA ALA A 77 -0.91 1.82 -3.94
C ALA A 77 -1.97 2.63 -4.68
N ILE A 78 -1.68 3.01 -5.92
CA ILE A 78 -2.66 3.52 -6.87
C ILE A 78 -3.04 2.34 -7.75
N VAL A 79 -4.32 2.00 -7.79
CA VAL A 79 -4.84 0.88 -8.59
C VAL A 79 -5.96 1.38 -9.49
N ALA A 80 -6.11 0.78 -10.67
CA ALA A 80 -7.17 1.17 -11.60
C ALA A 80 -8.57 0.99 -10.98
N ASN A 81 -8.79 -0.13 -10.30
CA ASN A 81 -10.05 -0.45 -9.64
C ASN A 81 -9.80 -1.01 -8.24
N GLU A 82 -10.61 -0.60 -7.28
CA GLU A 82 -10.66 -1.21 -5.96
C GLU A 82 -11.52 -2.48 -6.03
N ASN A 83 -10.84 -3.63 -6.08
CA ASN A 83 -11.47 -4.94 -6.10
C ASN A 83 -10.64 -5.94 -5.29
N LYS A 84 -11.13 -7.17 -5.19
CA LYS A 84 -10.44 -8.22 -4.42
C LYS A 84 -9.00 -8.43 -4.89
N ASP A 85 -8.75 -8.42 -6.20
CA ASP A 85 -7.43 -8.70 -6.76
C ASP A 85 -6.45 -7.55 -6.48
N SER A 86 -6.92 -6.30 -6.52
CA SER A 86 -6.10 -5.13 -6.15
C SER A 86 -5.74 -5.15 -4.66
N TRP A 87 -6.70 -5.52 -3.81
CA TRP A 87 -6.49 -5.65 -2.36
C TRP A 87 -5.53 -6.78 -2.02
N VAL A 88 -5.73 -7.97 -2.60
CA VAL A 88 -4.82 -9.11 -2.40
C VAL A 88 -3.42 -8.74 -2.85
N TRP A 89 -3.27 -8.13 -4.03
CA TRP A 89 -1.97 -7.68 -4.53
C TRP A 89 -1.28 -6.66 -3.61
N PHE A 90 -2.02 -5.64 -3.15
CA PHE A 90 -1.51 -4.64 -2.21
C PHE A 90 -1.09 -5.27 -0.88
N LEU A 91 -1.93 -6.12 -0.30
CA LEU A 91 -1.69 -6.76 1.00
C LEU A 91 -0.53 -7.76 0.94
N SER A 92 -0.35 -8.49 -0.16
CA SER A 92 0.80 -9.38 -0.33
C SER A 92 2.13 -8.62 -0.38
N LEU A 93 2.17 -7.47 -1.06
CA LEU A 93 3.35 -6.61 -1.08
C LEU A 93 3.63 -6.00 0.30
N LEU A 94 2.58 -5.51 0.96
CA LEU A 94 2.67 -4.95 2.31
C LEU A 94 3.18 -6.00 3.32
N GLN A 95 2.63 -7.21 3.29
CA GLN A 95 3.06 -8.32 4.12
C GLN A 95 4.54 -8.63 3.91
N SER A 96 4.98 -8.68 2.65
CA SER A 96 6.39 -8.94 2.32
C SER A 96 7.32 -7.82 2.81
N ASP A 97 6.93 -6.56 2.68
CA ASP A 97 7.78 -5.42 3.07
C ASP A 97 7.87 -5.22 4.58
N LEU A 98 6.80 -5.53 5.30
CA LEU A 98 6.71 -5.36 6.75
C LEU A 98 6.99 -6.65 7.53
N GLU A 99 7.29 -7.75 6.84
CA GLU A 99 7.56 -9.07 7.42
C GLU A 99 6.43 -9.49 8.39
N LEU A 100 5.18 -9.29 7.98
CA LEU A 100 4.01 -9.56 8.84
C LEU A 100 3.73 -11.07 8.91
N ASP A 101 3.59 -11.57 10.13
CA ASP A 101 3.02 -12.90 10.38
C ASP A 101 1.55 -12.95 9.96
N GLU A 102 1.09 -14.10 9.45
CA GLU A 102 -0.30 -14.32 8.97
C GLU A 102 -1.38 -13.92 9.97
N LYS A 103 -1.05 -13.85 11.28
CA LYS A 103 -1.97 -13.52 12.37
C LYS A 103 -2.27 -12.04 12.54
N ILE A 104 -1.51 -11.13 11.93
CA ILE A 104 -1.70 -9.66 12.11
C ILE A 104 -2.84 -9.13 11.23
N CYS A 105 -3.27 -9.88 10.21
CA CYS A 105 -4.10 -9.37 9.10
C CYS A 105 -5.62 -9.25 9.33
N LEU A 106 -6.19 -9.58 10.49
CA LEU A 106 -7.67 -9.73 10.60
C LEU A 106 -8.42 -8.72 11.50
N ASP A 107 -7.74 -7.82 12.21
CA ASP A 107 -8.46 -6.97 13.19
C ASP A 107 -9.09 -5.69 12.59
N LEU A 108 -9.02 -5.47 11.27
CA LEU A 108 -9.43 -4.18 10.69
C LEU A 108 -10.37 -4.23 9.48
N TYR A 109 -10.85 -5.41 9.09
CA TYR A 109 -12.07 -5.51 8.29
C TYR A 109 -13.27 -5.56 9.25
N LYS A 110 -13.87 -4.41 9.52
CA LYS A 110 -15.27 -4.33 9.98
C LYS A 110 -16.19 -4.17 8.78
#